data_AF-A0A5P9D162-F1
#
_entry.id   AF-A0A5P9D162-F1
#
_cell.length_a   1.000
_cell.length_b   1.000
_cell.length_c   1.000
_cell.angle_alpha   90.00
_cell.angle_beta   90.00
_cell.angle_gamma   90.00
#
_symmetry.space_group_name_H-M   'P 1'
#
loop_
_entity.id
_entity.type
_entity.pdbx_description
1 polymer ?
#
loop_
_entity_poly.entity_id
_entity_poly.type
_entity_poly.pdbx_seq_one_letter_code
_entity_poly.pdbx_strand_id
1 'polypeptide(L)'
;MALATFERVKPLLLAHEGGYSGDRHDPGNWSSGKAGVGRLIGTNYGIAAPTLIANRSGHVEADDMKNLTRDEAIRIYKAQYWDTVRGDDLPMGVDYCIYDYSVNSGPGRASKELQRVVGAIADGVIGPATVKAVATCGKSSSEIIDEICDRRLAFMKRLRVWRRYKNGWSRRVSDVRMKSKQFVMDYPVTDYDSEEIVPVPKAKPEDKSGWKAWKTPDAITKGLGAFSGLGAILSGTGPIQWAFAIAFVIAALVGAYLAVQHFKDSD
;
A
#
# COMPACT_ATOMS: atom_id res chain seq x y z
N MET A 1 -15.69 11.85 2.17
CA MET A 1 -14.63 12.69 1.57
C MET A 1 -13.91 11.98 0.42
N ALA A 2 -13.42 10.72 0.53
CA ALA A 2 -12.72 10.07 -0.61
C ALA A 2 -13.33 8.80 -1.27
N LEU A 3 -14.53 8.34 -0.84
CA LEU A 3 -15.36 7.41 -1.64
C LEU A 3 -15.58 7.90 -3.08
N ALA A 4 -15.66 9.22 -3.26
CA ALA A 4 -15.82 9.89 -4.55
C ALA A 4 -14.65 9.63 -5.51
N THR A 5 -13.40 9.66 -5.03
CA THR A 5 -12.23 9.53 -5.88
C THR A 5 -12.00 8.09 -6.30
N PHE A 6 -12.08 7.12 -5.38
CA PHE A 6 -11.90 5.71 -5.70
C PHE A 6 -12.88 5.26 -6.78
N GLU A 7 -14.15 5.64 -6.65
CA GLU A 7 -15.20 5.32 -7.62
C GLU A 7 -14.93 5.92 -9.01
N ARG A 8 -14.27 7.08 -9.08
CA ARG A 8 -13.87 7.74 -10.34
C ARG A 8 -12.64 7.10 -10.99
N VAL A 9 -11.73 6.54 -10.20
CA VAL A 9 -10.46 5.99 -10.70
C VAL A 9 -10.46 4.47 -10.85
N LYS A 10 -11.37 3.75 -10.17
CA LYS A 10 -11.52 2.30 -10.32
C LYS A 10 -11.75 1.82 -11.75
N PRO A 11 -12.41 2.57 -12.68
CA PRO A 11 -12.51 2.13 -14.07
C PRO A 11 -11.15 2.03 -14.76
N LEU A 12 -10.16 2.84 -14.35
CA LEU A 12 -8.81 2.88 -14.93
C LEU A 12 -7.95 1.68 -14.50
N LEU A 13 -8.27 1.06 -13.36
CA LEU A 13 -7.55 -0.11 -12.84
C LEU A 13 -7.71 -1.33 -13.75
N LEU A 14 -8.78 -1.35 -14.54
CA LEU A 14 -9.23 -2.51 -15.29
C LEU A 14 -9.29 -2.25 -16.80
N ALA A 15 -8.93 -1.03 -17.23
CA ALA A 15 -8.95 -0.60 -18.62
C ALA A 15 -7.77 -1.18 -19.44
N HIS A 16 -6.74 -1.68 -18.77
CA HIS A 16 -5.77 -2.57 -19.41
C HIS A 16 -6.33 -3.98 -19.26
N GLU A 17 -7.10 -4.42 -20.25
CA GLU A 17 -7.74 -5.73 -20.32
C GLU A 17 -6.70 -6.86 -20.36
N GLY A 18 -6.06 -7.11 -19.23
CA GLY A 18 -5.37 -8.34 -18.93
C GLY A 18 -6.42 -9.37 -18.55
N GLY A 19 -6.87 -10.14 -19.54
CA GLY A 19 -7.59 -11.38 -19.30
C GLY A 19 -6.69 -12.39 -18.61
N TYR A 20 -7.25 -13.58 -18.35
CA TYR A 20 -6.51 -14.67 -17.74
C TYR A 20 -5.20 -14.96 -18.48
N SER A 21 -4.08 -14.98 -17.75
CA SER A 21 -2.78 -15.47 -18.21
C SER A 21 -2.34 -16.65 -17.35
N GLY A 22 -1.87 -17.70 -18.00
CA GLY A 22 -1.33 -18.90 -17.37
C GLY A 22 0.13 -19.18 -17.73
N ASP A 23 0.90 -18.16 -18.15
CA ASP A 23 2.32 -18.31 -18.48
C ASP A 23 3.11 -18.90 -17.30
N ARG A 24 3.77 -20.05 -17.54
CA ARG A 24 4.57 -20.76 -16.54
C ARG A 24 5.83 -19.99 -16.13
N HIS A 25 6.30 -19.07 -16.95
CA HIS A 25 7.51 -18.28 -16.67
C HIS A 25 7.21 -17.05 -15.82
N ASP A 26 5.95 -16.63 -15.74
CA ASP A 26 5.52 -15.54 -14.89
C ASP A 26 5.35 -16.03 -13.44
N PRO A 27 6.16 -15.55 -12.49
CA PRO A 27 6.02 -15.91 -11.09
C PRO A 27 4.64 -15.59 -10.50
N GLY A 28 3.95 -14.57 -11.05
CA GLY A 28 2.62 -14.15 -10.61
C GLY A 28 1.54 -15.22 -10.82
N ASN A 29 1.74 -16.14 -11.76
CA ASN A 29 0.81 -17.22 -12.06
C ASN A 29 0.91 -18.41 -11.10
N TRP A 30 1.90 -18.43 -10.21
CA TRP A 30 2.14 -19.54 -9.30
C TRP A 30 1.68 -19.21 -7.88
N SER A 31 1.09 -20.19 -7.19
CA SER A 31 0.57 -20.02 -5.83
C SER A 31 1.61 -19.52 -4.82
N SER A 32 2.90 -19.79 -5.07
CA SER A 32 4.01 -19.34 -4.22
C SER A 32 4.58 -17.96 -4.59
N GLY A 33 4.18 -17.39 -5.73
CA GLY A 33 4.80 -16.20 -6.31
C GLY A 33 6.19 -16.44 -6.92
N LYS A 34 6.60 -17.71 -7.13
CA LYS A 34 7.84 -18.09 -7.85
C LYS A 34 7.49 -18.95 -9.05
N ALA A 35 8.10 -18.66 -10.19
CA ALA A 35 7.97 -19.50 -11.37
C ALA A 35 8.42 -20.95 -11.06
N GLY A 36 7.58 -21.93 -11.38
CA GLY A 36 7.85 -23.35 -11.19
C GLY A 36 7.61 -23.90 -9.79
N VAL A 37 7.17 -23.09 -8.82
CA VAL A 37 6.99 -23.55 -7.43
C VAL A 37 5.53 -23.38 -6.99
N GLY A 38 4.90 -24.48 -6.56
CA GLY A 38 3.49 -24.52 -6.17
C GLY A 38 2.56 -24.85 -7.33
N ARG A 39 1.29 -24.44 -7.24
CA ARG A 39 0.29 -24.67 -8.29
C ARG A 39 0.26 -23.50 -9.27
N LEU A 40 0.09 -23.81 -10.55
CA LEU A 40 -0.11 -22.81 -11.60
C LEU A 40 -1.60 -22.42 -11.62
N ILE A 41 -1.92 -21.27 -11.02
CA ILE A 41 -3.28 -20.73 -10.87
C ILE A 41 -3.56 -19.65 -11.93
N GLY A 42 -2.53 -18.94 -12.39
CA GLY A 42 -2.66 -17.83 -13.34
C GLY A 42 -2.81 -16.46 -12.69
N THR A 43 -2.99 -15.45 -13.52
CA THR A 43 -3.26 -14.05 -13.18
C THR A 43 -4.46 -13.60 -13.99
N ASN A 44 -5.31 -12.74 -13.43
CA ASN A 44 -6.45 -12.17 -14.16
C ASN A 44 -6.76 -10.79 -13.58
N TYR A 45 -7.14 -9.82 -14.42
CA TYR A 45 -7.38 -8.42 -14.00
C TYR A 45 -6.20 -7.79 -13.23
N GLY A 46 -4.97 -8.25 -13.47
CA GLY A 46 -3.78 -7.81 -12.73
C GLY A 46 -3.64 -8.38 -11.31
N ILE A 47 -4.55 -9.27 -10.89
CA ILE A 47 -4.47 -10.01 -9.63
C ILE A 47 -3.61 -11.26 -9.84
N ALA A 48 -2.53 -11.38 -9.06
CA ALA A 48 -1.65 -12.54 -9.06
C ALA A 48 -2.21 -13.69 -8.20
N ALA A 49 -1.84 -14.93 -8.53
CA ALA A 49 -2.19 -16.14 -7.77
C ALA A 49 -2.02 -15.99 -6.23
N PRO A 50 -0.86 -15.58 -5.70
CA PRO A 50 -0.69 -15.43 -4.24
C PRO A 50 -1.57 -14.32 -3.67
N THR A 51 -1.92 -13.31 -4.48
CA THR A 51 -2.83 -12.23 -4.08
C THR A 51 -4.25 -12.75 -3.94
N LEU A 52 -4.74 -13.51 -4.90
CA LEU A 52 -6.07 -14.11 -4.80
C LEU A 52 -6.16 -15.09 -3.63
N ILE A 53 -5.14 -15.93 -3.42
CA ILE A 53 -5.04 -16.84 -2.28
C ILE A 53 -5.13 -16.09 -0.95
N ALA A 54 -4.42 -14.96 -0.80
CA ALA A 54 -4.42 -14.20 0.44
C ALA A 54 -5.77 -13.50 0.72
N ASN A 55 -6.61 -13.32 -0.29
CA ASN A 55 -7.90 -12.61 -0.19
C ASN A 55 -9.13 -13.51 -0.30
N ARG A 56 -8.94 -14.82 -0.50
CA ARG A 56 -10.01 -15.82 -0.48
C ARG A 56 -9.76 -16.83 0.63
N SER A 57 -10.82 -17.20 1.33
CA SER A 57 -10.80 -18.38 2.20
C SER A 57 -10.85 -19.65 1.36
N GLY A 58 -10.08 -20.67 1.76
CA GLY A 58 -10.15 -22.00 1.14
C GLY A 58 -9.11 -22.22 0.04
N HIS A 59 -9.32 -23.28 -0.73
CA HIS A 59 -8.40 -23.69 -1.78
C HIS A 59 -8.68 -22.88 -3.06
N VAL A 60 -7.67 -22.20 -3.59
CA VAL A 60 -7.75 -21.46 -4.86
C VAL A 60 -7.03 -22.25 -5.95
N GLU A 61 -7.72 -22.42 -7.08
CA GLU A 61 -7.26 -23.12 -8.29
C GLU A 61 -7.35 -22.23 -9.55
N ALA A 62 -6.91 -22.75 -10.69
CA ALA A 62 -6.89 -21.98 -11.93
C ALA A 62 -8.29 -21.52 -12.40
N ASP A 63 -9.32 -22.33 -12.18
CA ASP A 63 -10.68 -21.97 -12.57
C ASP A 63 -11.24 -20.84 -11.68
N ASP A 64 -10.82 -20.75 -10.42
CA ASP A 64 -11.12 -19.60 -9.56
C ASP A 64 -10.57 -18.30 -10.12
N MET A 65 -9.35 -18.33 -10.67
CA MET A 65 -8.70 -17.17 -11.26
C MET A 65 -9.34 -16.79 -12.60
N LYS A 66 -9.71 -17.77 -13.44
CA LYS A 66 -10.47 -17.51 -14.68
C LYS A 66 -11.83 -16.90 -14.39
N ASN A 67 -12.51 -17.39 -13.36
CA ASN A 67 -13.82 -16.92 -12.92
C ASN A 67 -13.75 -15.73 -11.95
N LEU A 68 -12.57 -15.14 -11.72
CA LEU A 68 -12.42 -13.94 -10.91
C LEU A 68 -13.33 -12.85 -11.49
N THR A 69 -14.22 -12.30 -10.67
CA THR A 69 -15.10 -11.23 -11.15
C THR A 69 -14.38 -9.89 -11.12
N ARG A 70 -14.77 -9.00 -12.03
CA ARG A 70 -14.30 -7.61 -12.04
C ARG A 70 -14.51 -6.92 -10.69
N ASP A 71 -15.67 -7.12 -10.08
CA ASP A 71 -16.01 -6.51 -8.78
C ASP A 71 -15.15 -7.06 -7.65
N GLU A 72 -14.81 -8.34 -7.69
CA GLU A 72 -13.89 -8.91 -6.71
C GLU A 72 -12.47 -8.38 -6.88
N ALA A 73 -11.98 -8.28 -8.12
CA ALA A 73 -10.69 -7.65 -8.39
C ALA A 73 -10.66 -6.22 -7.84
N ILE A 74 -11.72 -5.43 -8.04
CA ILE A 74 -11.86 -4.08 -7.47
C ILE A 74 -11.80 -4.10 -5.94
N ARG A 75 -12.52 -5.03 -5.28
CA ARG A 75 -12.48 -5.15 -3.81
C ARG A 75 -11.08 -5.46 -3.30
N ILE A 76 -10.37 -6.39 -3.95
CA ILE A 76 -8.99 -6.72 -3.61
C ILE A 76 -8.08 -5.49 -3.80
N TYR A 77 -8.21 -4.78 -4.93
CA TYR A 77 -7.45 -3.55 -5.17
C TYR A 77 -7.73 -2.46 -4.13
N LYS A 78 -8.99 -2.28 -3.74
CA LYS A 78 -9.37 -1.32 -2.71
C LYS A 78 -8.70 -1.68 -1.39
N ALA A 79 -8.90 -2.91 -0.92
CA ALA A 79 -8.35 -3.36 0.35
C ALA A 79 -6.83 -3.25 0.39
N GLN A 80 -6.13 -3.72 -0.65
CA GLN A 80 -4.67 -3.78 -0.64
C GLN A 80 -3.98 -2.43 -0.84
N TYR A 81 -4.57 -1.53 -1.61
CA TYR A 81 -3.87 -0.35 -2.09
C TYR A 81 -4.53 0.96 -1.72
N TRP A 82 -5.86 1.02 -1.64
CA TRP A 82 -6.62 2.22 -1.26
C TRP A 82 -6.78 2.31 0.26
N ASP A 83 -7.26 1.23 0.88
CA ASP A 83 -7.56 1.20 2.31
C ASP A 83 -6.26 1.17 3.13
N THR A 84 -5.24 0.44 2.66
CA THR A 84 -3.91 0.41 3.31
C THR A 84 -3.26 1.80 3.39
N VAL A 85 -3.53 2.69 2.43
CA VAL A 85 -3.02 4.07 2.44
C VAL A 85 -4.04 5.07 2.99
N ARG A 86 -5.15 4.58 3.56
CA ARG A 86 -6.25 5.40 4.06
C ARG A 86 -6.69 6.46 3.05
N GLY A 87 -6.85 6.06 1.78
CA GLY A 87 -7.23 6.97 0.70
C GLY A 87 -8.48 7.80 1.04
N ASP A 88 -9.44 7.20 1.76
CA ASP A 88 -10.67 7.85 2.24
C ASP A 88 -10.46 9.06 3.19
N ASP A 89 -9.29 9.14 3.83
CA ASP A 89 -8.94 10.18 4.80
C ASP A 89 -7.96 11.23 4.24
N LEU A 90 -7.47 11.05 3.01
CA LEU A 90 -6.54 11.99 2.39
C LEU A 90 -7.31 13.03 1.55
N PRO A 91 -6.77 14.26 1.40
CA PRO A 91 -7.35 15.25 0.51
C PRO A 91 -7.46 14.73 -0.93
N MET A 92 -8.51 15.14 -1.62
CA MET A 92 -8.71 14.81 -3.02
C MET A 92 -7.49 15.24 -3.87
N GLY A 93 -7.08 14.37 -4.79
CA GLY A 93 -5.86 14.49 -5.57
C GLY A 93 -4.65 13.88 -4.87
N VAL A 94 -4.45 14.14 -3.57
CA VAL A 94 -3.39 13.49 -2.78
C VAL A 94 -3.71 12.00 -2.62
N ASP A 95 -4.96 11.68 -2.34
CA ASP A 95 -5.51 10.31 -2.31
C ASP A 95 -5.17 9.51 -3.58
N TYR A 96 -5.46 10.04 -4.76
CA TYR A 96 -5.20 9.40 -6.04
C TYR A 96 -3.70 9.28 -6.33
N CYS A 97 -2.91 10.33 -6.03
CA CYS A 97 -1.47 10.31 -6.22
C CYS A 97 -0.81 9.19 -5.39
N ILE A 98 -1.19 9.09 -4.11
CA ILE A 98 -0.67 8.07 -3.19
C ILE A 98 -1.19 6.68 -3.55
N TYR A 99 -2.44 6.57 -3.99
CA TYR A 99 -3.00 5.32 -4.48
C TYR A 99 -2.28 4.78 -5.72
N ASP A 100 -2.05 5.59 -6.76
CA ASP A 100 -1.30 5.10 -7.93
C ASP A 100 0.12 4.67 -7.55
N TYR A 101 0.75 5.43 -6.65
CA TYR A 101 2.07 5.09 -6.16
C TYR A 101 2.04 3.78 -5.33
N SER A 102 1.00 3.54 -4.54
CA SER A 102 0.84 2.32 -3.76
C SER A 102 0.69 1.09 -4.66
N VAL A 103 -0.11 1.18 -5.72
CA VAL A 103 -0.27 0.12 -6.73
C VAL A 103 1.05 -0.21 -7.41
N ASN A 104 1.83 0.81 -7.79
CA ASN A 104 3.01 0.62 -8.61
C ASN A 104 4.29 0.29 -7.82
N SER A 105 4.40 0.75 -6.58
CA SER A 105 5.64 0.62 -5.78
C SER A 105 5.41 0.13 -4.36
N GLY A 106 4.19 -0.27 -4.03
CA GLY A 106 3.78 -0.80 -2.74
C GLY A 106 3.29 0.27 -1.77
N PRO A 107 2.28 -0.02 -0.93
CA PRO A 107 1.67 0.93 -0.02
C PRO A 107 2.64 1.47 1.04
N GLY A 108 3.55 0.64 1.55
CA GLY A 108 4.54 1.09 2.53
C GLY A 108 5.51 2.13 1.97
N ARG A 109 5.88 2.06 0.69
CA ARG A 109 6.73 3.10 0.07
C ARG A 109 5.95 4.38 -0.16
N ALA A 110 4.76 4.28 -0.75
CA ALA A 110 3.91 5.45 -1.01
C ALA A 110 3.63 6.21 0.30
N SER A 111 3.29 5.48 1.37
CA SER A 111 3.06 6.05 2.71
C SER A 111 4.30 6.74 3.27
N LYS A 112 5.48 6.13 3.17
CA LYS A 112 6.74 6.75 3.62
C LYS A 112 7.08 8.02 2.85
N GLU A 113 6.81 8.06 1.54
CA GLU A 113 7.04 9.27 0.76
C GLU A 113 6.06 10.38 1.15
N LEU A 114 4.77 10.08 1.35
CA LEU A 114 3.82 11.06 1.88
C LEU A 114 4.29 11.63 3.23
N GLN A 115 4.63 10.74 4.17
CA GLN A 115 5.08 11.11 5.50
C GLN A 115 6.30 12.04 5.46
N ARG A 116 7.29 11.77 4.59
CA ARG A 116 8.44 12.67 4.40
C ARG A 116 8.04 14.03 3.85
N VAL A 117 7.12 14.07 2.87
CA VAL A 117 6.65 15.32 2.27
C VAL A 117 5.94 16.20 3.30
N VAL A 118 5.15 15.61 4.20
CA VAL A 118 4.37 16.36 5.19
C VAL A 118 5.05 16.51 6.55
N GLY A 119 6.30 16.03 6.69
CA GLY A 119 7.09 16.13 7.92
C GLY A 119 6.65 15.18 9.04
N ALA A 120 5.93 14.10 8.73
CA ALA A 120 5.58 13.04 9.68
C ALA A 120 6.68 11.97 9.80
N ILE A 121 6.62 11.16 10.85
CA ILE A 121 7.48 9.98 11.02
C ILE A 121 7.23 9.02 9.85
N ALA A 122 8.30 8.66 9.13
CA ALA A 122 8.23 7.83 7.93
C ALA A 122 8.20 6.32 8.25
N ASP A 123 7.22 5.88 9.04
CA ASP A 123 7.03 4.47 9.44
C ASP A 123 6.38 3.60 8.34
N GLY A 124 5.70 4.23 7.38
CA GLY A 124 4.99 3.57 6.28
C GLY A 124 3.55 3.15 6.60
N VAL A 125 3.01 3.61 7.72
CA VAL A 125 1.61 3.41 8.11
C VAL A 125 0.91 4.77 8.17
N ILE A 126 -0.03 5.01 7.24
CA ILE A 126 -0.85 6.22 7.32
C ILE A 126 -1.82 6.03 8.48
N GLY A 127 -1.69 6.86 9.50
CA GLY A 127 -2.58 6.91 10.65
C GLY A 127 -3.03 8.33 10.96
N PRO A 128 -3.76 8.55 12.07
CA PRO A 128 -4.26 9.88 12.43
C PRO A 128 -3.17 10.96 12.48
N ALA A 129 -1.95 10.60 12.91
CA ALA A 129 -0.81 11.52 12.92
C ALA A 129 -0.39 11.97 11.51
N THR A 130 -0.36 11.06 10.53
CA THR A 130 -0.04 11.40 9.14
C THR A 130 -1.15 12.24 8.52
N VAL A 131 -2.43 11.89 8.73
CA VAL A 131 -3.57 12.67 8.24
C VAL A 131 -3.56 14.09 8.80
N LYS A 132 -3.29 14.24 10.11
CA LYS A 132 -3.11 15.56 10.72
C LYS A 132 -1.95 16.32 10.09
N ALA A 133 -0.80 15.67 9.88
CA ALA A 133 0.36 16.31 9.26
C ALA A 133 0.06 16.79 7.83
N VAL A 134 -0.69 16.03 7.03
CA VAL A 134 -1.16 16.47 5.71
C VAL A 134 -1.94 17.78 5.82
N ALA A 135 -2.85 17.88 6.79
CA ALA A 135 -3.68 19.08 6.98
C ALA A 135 -2.92 20.29 7.54
N THR A 136 -1.83 20.07 8.31
CA THR A 136 -1.15 21.15 9.05
C THR A 136 0.26 21.47 8.57
N CYS A 137 0.77 20.80 7.52
CA CYS A 137 2.16 20.99 7.05
C CYS A 137 2.42 22.31 6.32
N GLY A 138 1.40 23.15 6.12
CA GLY A 138 1.53 24.44 5.43
C GLY A 138 1.66 24.35 3.90
N LYS A 139 1.56 23.15 3.32
CA LYS A 139 1.57 22.91 1.87
C LYS A 139 0.15 22.72 1.36
N SER A 140 -0.14 23.24 0.18
CA SER A 140 -1.36 22.92 -0.58
C SER A 140 -1.32 21.47 -1.10
N SER A 141 -2.48 20.89 -1.40
CA SER A 141 -2.56 19.56 -2.05
C SER A 141 -1.72 19.50 -3.33
N SER A 142 -1.72 20.57 -4.13
CA SER A 142 -0.92 20.68 -5.35
C SER A 142 0.58 20.60 -5.10
N GLU A 143 1.09 21.28 -4.06
CA GLU A 143 2.50 21.21 -3.68
C GLU A 143 2.88 19.82 -3.15
N ILE A 144 2.00 19.21 -2.35
CA ILE A 144 2.20 17.83 -1.85
C ILE A 144 2.28 16.84 -3.04
N ILE A 145 1.38 16.95 -4.01
CA ILE A 145 1.35 16.13 -5.23
C ILE A 145 2.64 16.31 -6.04
N ASP A 146 3.07 17.56 -6.27
CA ASP A 146 4.27 17.86 -7.04
C ASP A 146 5.50 17.19 -6.40
N GLU A 147 5.67 17.36 -5.09
CA GLU A 147 6.80 16.81 -4.34
C GLU A 147 6.77 15.27 -4.31
N ILE A 148 5.62 14.64 -4.09
CA ILE A 148 5.49 13.17 -4.17
C ILE A 148 5.93 12.66 -5.54
N CYS A 149 5.46 13.29 -6.62
CA CYS A 149 5.80 12.90 -7.98
C CYS A 149 7.29 13.09 -8.30
N ASP A 150 7.92 14.17 -7.84
CA ASP A 150 9.36 14.41 -8.03
C ASP A 150 10.20 13.38 -7.27
N ARG A 151 9.83 13.12 -6.01
CA ARG A 151 10.45 12.11 -5.16
C ARG A 151 10.32 10.71 -5.74
N ARG A 152 9.14 10.36 -6.26
CA ARG A 152 8.89 9.09 -6.96
C ARG A 152 9.77 8.95 -8.19
N LEU A 153 9.85 9.98 -9.02
CA LEU A 153 10.67 9.95 -10.23
C LEU A 153 12.17 9.85 -9.91
N ALA A 154 12.64 10.57 -8.88
CA ALA A 154 14.01 10.47 -8.39
C ALA A 154 14.33 9.06 -7.86
N PHE A 155 13.39 8.41 -7.18
CA PHE A 155 13.52 7.00 -6.81
C PHE A 155 13.60 6.08 -8.03
N MET A 156 12.67 6.20 -8.98
CA MET A 156 12.61 5.37 -10.18
C MET A 156 13.87 5.46 -11.03
N LYS A 157 14.46 6.65 -11.15
CA LYS A 157 15.73 6.90 -11.87
C LYS A 157 16.92 6.09 -11.33
N ARG A 158 16.87 5.66 -10.06
CA ARG A 158 17.92 4.84 -9.43
C ARG A 158 17.74 3.33 -9.66
N LEU A 159 16.63 2.89 -10.23
CA LEU A 159 16.37 1.47 -10.47
C LEU A 159 17.15 0.98 -11.70
N ARG A 160 17.74 -0.23 -11.62
CA ARG A 160 18.51 -0.83 -12.74
C ARG A 160 17.71 -0.91 -14.05
N VAL A 161 16.40 -1.12 -13.94
CA VAL A 161 15.47 -1.23 -15.08
C VAL A 161 15.06 0.11 -15.67
N TRP A 162 15.44 1.24 -15.07
CA TRP A 162 15.09 2.59 -15.53
C TRP A 162 15.42 2.81 -17.01
N ARG A 163 16.61 2.39 -17.47
CA ARG A 163 17.05 2.57 -18.86
C ARG A 163 16.05 2.01 -19.88
N ARG A 164 15.35 0.93 -19.52
CA ARG A 164 14.35 0.26 -20.36
C ARG A 164 12.98 0.92 -20.29
N TYR A 165 12.54 1.34 -19.10
CA TYR A 165 11.14 1.77 -18.88
C TYR A 165 10.96 3.27 -18.64
N LYS A 166 12.04 4.06 -18.67
CA LYS A 166 12.04 5.50 -18.32
C LYS A 166 10.93 6.31 -18.99
N ASN A 167 10.63 6.06 -20.26
CA ASN A 167 9.64 6.84 -21.00
C ASN A 167 8.22 6.57 -20.47
N GLY A 168 7.85 5.29 -20.33
CA GLY A 168 6.54 4.91 -19.79
C GLY A 168 6.35 5.31 -18.33
N TRP A 169 7.38 5.12 -17.50
CA TRP A 169 7.32 5.51 -16.09
C TRP A 169 7.25 7.02 -15.90
N SER A 170 8.05 7.80 -16.64
CA SER A 170 7.99 9.26 -16.59
C SER A 170 6.63 9.78 -17.03
N ARG A 171 6.09 9.22 -18.13
CA ARG A 171 4.77 9.58 -18.64
C ARG A 171 3.68 9.29 -17.61
N ARG A 172 3.66 8.09 -17.02
CA ARG A 172 2.68 7.74 -15.97
C ARG A 172 2.75 8.70 -14.79
N VAL A 173 3.95 9.03 -14.29
CA VAL A 173 4.09 9.96 -13.16
C VAL A 173 3.59 11.36 -13.53
N SER A 174 3.85 11.80 -14.76
CA SER A 174 3.33 13.07 -15.29
C SER A 174 1.80 13.06 -15.41
N ASP A 175 1.22 11.99 -15.95
CA ASP A 175 -0.23 11.84 -16.12
C ASP A 175 -0.94 11.81 -14.76
N VAL A 176 -0.37 11.09 -13.79
CA VAL A 176 -0.87 11.06 -12.40
C VAL A 176 -0.78 12.44 -11.76
N ARG A 177 0.33 13.16 -11.94
CA ARG A 177 0.46 14.54 -11.44
C ARG A 177 -0.64 15.44 -12.02
N MET A 178 -0.79 15.47 -13.34
CA MET A 178 -1.80 16.29 -14.01
C MET A 178 -3.22 15.95 -13.53
N LYS A 179 -3.57 14.66 -13.50
CA LYS A 179 -4.90 14.21 -13.08
C LYS A 179 -5.18 14.46 -11.60
N SER A 180 -4.18 14.28 -10.74
CA SER A 180 -4.32 14.58 -9.31
C SER A 180 -4.57 16.08 -9.09
N LYS A 181 -3.85 16.95 -9.79
CA LYS A 181 -4.06 18.40 -9.72
C LYS A 181 -5.39 18.82 -10.34
N GLN A 182 -5.83 18.15 -11.41
CA GLN A 182 -7.17 18.35 -11.94
C GLN A 182 -8.24 18.04 -10.90
N PHE A 183 -8.12 16.94 -10.15
CA PHE A 183 -9.07 16.65 -9.06
C PHE A 183 -9.07 17.73 -7.97
N VAL A 184 -7.93 18.35 -7.67
CA VAL A 184 -7.87 19.50 -6.75
C VAL A 184 -8.62 20.71 -7.32
N MET A 185 -8.53 20.96 -8.64
CA MET A 185 -9.14 22.12 -9.30
C MET A 185 -10.64 21.96 -9.56
N ASP A 186 -11.09 20.76 -9.95
CA ASP A 186 -12.49 20.48 -10.29
C ASP A 186 -13.38 20.43 -9.03
N TYR A 187 -12.77 20.30 -7.84
CA TYR A 187 -13.45 20.24 -6.55
C TYR A 187 -12.68 21.09 -5.53
N PRO A 188 -12.59 22.43 -5.75
CA PRO A 188 -11.93 23.30 -4.80
C PRO A 188 -12.66 23.19 -3.46
N VAL A 189 -11.92 23.16 -2.36
CA VAL A 189 -12.49 23.12 -1.00
C VAL A 189 -13.17 24.47 -0.73
N THR A 190 -14.40 24.64 -1.21
CA THR A 190 -15.26 25.78 -0.95
C THR A 190 -16.64 25.24 -0.59
N ASP A 191 -17.08 25.54 0.63
CA ASP A 191 -18.31 25.06 1.30
C ASP A 191 -18.43 23.55 1.52
N TYR A 192 -18.00 23.13 2.72
CA TYR A 192 -18.58 21.98 3.40
C TYR A 192 -19.36 22.53 4.59
N ASP A 193 -20.64 22.82 4.38
CA ASP A 193 -21.57 23.08 5.48
C ASP A 193 -21.57 21.87 6.41
N SER A 194 -21.43 22.14 7.70
CA SER A 194 -21.24 21.16 8.77
C SER A 194 -22.52 20.42 9.21
N GLU A 195 -23.48 20.23 8.31
CA GLU A 195 -24.74 19.49 8.56
C GLU A 195 -24.86 18.41 7.47
N GLU A 196 -24.82 17.09 7.66
CA GLU A 196 -25.14 16.20 8.77
C GLU A 196 -24.03 15.15 8.97
N ILE A 197 -23.44 15.10 10.16
CA ILE A 197 -22.79 13.88 10.63
C ILE A 197 -23.90 13.05 11.28
N VAL A 198 -24.53 12.14 10.54
CA VAL A 198 -25.35 11.10 11.17
C VAL A 198 -24.40 10.22 11.99
N PRO A 199 -24.50 10.17 13.33
CA PRO A 199 -23.58 9.37 14.13
C PRO A 199 -23.91 7.90 13.88
N VAL A 200 -22.98 7.16 13.29
CA VAL A 200 -23.00 5.70 13.36
C VAL A 200 -22.88 5.33 14.85
N PRO A 201 -23.78 4.49 15.42
CA PRO A 201 -23.79 4.21 16.85
C PRO A 201 -22.43 3.64 17.29
N LYS A 202 -21.74 4.35 18.19
CA LYS A 202 -20.56 3.81 18.85
C LYS A 202 -21.01 2.68 19.78
N ALA A 203 -20.50 1.47 19.55
CA ALA A 203 -20.55 0.41 20.53
C ALA A 203 -19.90 0.91 21.83
N LYS A 204 -20.57 0.64 22.97
CA LYS A 204 -20.17 1.15 24.29
C LYS A 204 -18.78 0.63 24.69
N PRO A 205 -17.98 1.45 25.39
CA PRO A 205 -16.67 1.06 25.87
C PRO A 205 -16.80 0.36 27.22
N GLU A 206 -16.39 -0.90 27.30
CA GLU A 206 -16.15 -1.56 28.59
C GLU A 206 -14.75 -2.19 28.65
N ASP A 207 -13.97 -1.55 29.52
CA ASP A 207 -12.70 -1.85 30.20
C ASP A 207 -11.46 -2.43 29.47
N LYS A 208 -10.58 -1.47 29.12
CA LYS A 208 -9.20 -1.31 29.61
C LYS A 208 -8.41 -2.57 29.98
N SER A 209 -7.38 -2.87 29.18
CA SER A 209 -5.96 -2.83 29.59
C SER A 209 -5.09 -3.51 28.53
N GLY A 210 -5.13 -2.97 27.30
CA GLY A 210 -4.28 -3.46 26.22
C GLY A 210 -2.81 -3.22 26.50
N TRP A 211 -2.42 -2.14 27.20
CA TRP A 211 -1.03 -1.70 27.37
C TRP A 211 -0.18 -2.54 28.35
N LYS A 212 -0.80 -3.16 29.37
CA LYS A 212 -0.06 -4.00 30.33
C LYS A 212 0.16 -5.44 29.85
N ALA A 213 -0.58 -5.88 28.83
CA ALA A 213 -0.60 -7.27 28.38
C ALA A 213 0.65 -7.73 27.61
N TRP A 214 1.58 -6.85 27.26
CA TRP A 214 2.78 -7.15 26.44
C TRP A 214 4.05 -7.28 27.27
N LYS A 215 3.95 -7.04 28.59
CA LYS A 215 5.07 -7.19 29.52
C LYS A 215 5.10 -8.56 30.20
N THR A 216 4.19 -9.48 29.87
CA THR A 216 4.20 -10.83 30.41
C THR A 216 4.85 -11.80 29.42
N PRO A 217 5.73 -12.72 29.88
CA PRO A 217 6.39 -13.71 29.02
C PRO A 217 5.40 -14.55 28.19
N ASP A 218 4.23 -14.87 28.75
CA ASP A 218 3.18 -15.65 28.07
C ASP A 218 2.47 -14.92 26.92
N ALA A 219 2.58 -13.59 26.84
CA ALA A 219 1.99 -12.81 25.76
C ALA A 219 2.86 -12.77 24.51
N ILE A 220 4.16 -13.03 24.63
CA ILE A 220 5.06 -13.17 23.47
C ILE A 220 4.72 -14.45 22.71
N THR A 221 4.42 -15.53 23.43
CA THR A 221 4.01 -16.83 22.86
C THR A 221 2.62 -16.78 22.21
N LYS A 222 1.69 -15.97 22.74
CA LYS A 222 0.37 -15.73 22.12
C LYS A 222 0.42 -14.67 21.00
N GLY A 223 1.28 -13.66 21.11
CA GLY A 223 1.53 -12.64 20.09
C GLY A 223 2.17 -13.20 18.81
N LEU A 224 3.01 -14.24 18.95
CA LEU A 224 3.53 -15.01 17.82
C LEU A 224 2.44 -15.73 17.00
N GLY A 225 1.28 -16.02 17.59
CA GLY A 225 0.13 -16.61 16.88
C GLY A 225 -0.62 -15.62 15.99
N ALA A 226 -0.62 -14.33 16.33
CA ALA A 226 -1.25 -13.26 15.53
C ALA A 226 -0.38 -12.82 14.34
N PHE A 227 0.89 -13.25 14.30
CA PHE A 227 1.82 -13.04 13.19
C PHE A 227 1.82 -14.18 12.15
N SER A 228 0.92 -15.17 12.27
CA SER A 228 0.83 -16.30 11.35
C SER A 228 0.55 -15.89 9.88
N GLY A 229 0.01 -14.69 9.63
CA GLY A 229 -0.14 -14.12 8.29
C GLY A 229 1.17 -13.58 7.66
N LEU A 230 2.21 -13.34 8.47
CA LEU A 230 3.52 -12.86 8.02
C LEU A 230 4.45 -14.00 7.56
N GLY A 231 4.14 -15.25 7.94
CA GLY A 231 4.87 -16.44 7.47
C GLY A 231 4.70 -16.72 5.98
N ALA A 232 3.53 -16.38 5.40
CA ALA A 232 3.28 -16.51 3.97
C ALA A 232 4.06 -15.48 3.12
N ILE A 233 4.51 -14.38 3.74
CA ILE A 233 5.33 -13.34 3.10
C ILE A 233 6.82 -13.74 3.06
N LEU A 234 7.22 -14.79 3.78
CA LEU A 234 8.61 -15.26 3.91
C LEU A 234 8.96 -16.51 3.10
N SER A 235 8.00 -17.16 2.42
CA SER A 235 8.25 -18.42 1.69
C SER A 235 8.47 -18.25 0.17
N GLY A 236 8.24 -17.05 -0.36
CA GLY A 236 8.46 -16.73 -1.78
C GLY A 236 9.95 -16.37 -2.08
N THR A 237 10.43 -16.53 -3.33
CA THR A 237 11.77 -16.14 -3.80
C THR A 237 11.58 -15.45 -5.14
N GLY A 238 11.03 -14.24 -5.05
CA GLY A 238 11.00 -13.29 -6.16
C GLY A 238 12.02 -12.16 -5.95
N PRO A 239 12.51 -11.50 -7.01
CA PRO A 239 13.40 -10.33 -6.90
C PRO A 239 12.79 -9.18 -6.09
N ILE A 240 11.46 -9.06 -6.12
CA ILE A 240 10.69 -8.08 -5.33
C ILE A 240 10.68 -8.45 -3.84
N GLN A 241 10.73 -9.75 -3.53
CA GLN A 241 10.83 -10.25 -2.17
C GLN A 241 12.24 -10.13 -1.60
N TRP A 242 13.28 -10.30 -2.42
CA TRP A 242 14.64 -9.94 -2.00
C TRP A 242 14.73 -8.44 -1.68
N ALA A 243 14.04 -7.57 -2.40
CA ALA A 243 14.02 -6.14 -2.06
C ALA A 243 13.34 -5.87 -0.71
N PHE A 244 12.26 -6.58 -0.37
CA PHE A 244 11.61 -6.48 0.94
C PHE A 244 12.38 -7.19 2.07
N ALA A 245 12.97 -8.36 1.81
CA ALA A 245 13.78 -9.14 2.75
C ALA A 245 15.11 -8.43 3.06
N ILE A 246 15.78 -7.86 2.06
CA ILE A 246 16.97 -7.01 2.24
C ILE A 246 16.61 -5.77 3.05
N ALA A 247 15.46 -5.13 2.79
CA ALA A 247 15.01 -3.98 3.57
C ALA A 247 14.73 -4.33 5.05
N PHE A 248 14.21 -5.54 5.31
CA PHE A 248 13.96 -6.03 6.67
C PHE A 248 15.26 -6.39 7.42
N VAL A 249 16.21 -7.06 6.73
CA VAL A 249 17.53 -7.39 7.29
C VAL A 249 18.32 -6.11 7.61
N ILE A 250 18.28 -5.11 6.73
CA ILE A 250 18.89 -3.79 6.98
C ILE A 250 18.24 -3.11 8.19
N ALA A 251 16.90 -3.14 8.32
CA ALA A 251 16.21 -2.56 9.46
C ALA A 251 16.55 -3.26 10.79
N ALA A 252 16.68 -4.59 10.78
CA ALA A 252 17.09 -5.37 11.95
C ALA A 252 18.55 -5.09 12.35
N LEU A 253 19.48 -4.99 11.39
CA LEU A 253 20.88 -4.65 11.63
C LEU A 253 21.05 -3.21 12.14
N VAL A 254 20.29 -2.26 11.59
CA VAL A 254 20.26 -0.87 12.08
C VAL A 254 19.67 -0.81 13.49
N GLY A 255 18.59 -1.55 13.78
CA GLY A 255 18.03 -1.63 15.13
C GLY A 255 19.00 -2.22 16.15
N ALA A 256 19.72 -3.29 15.79
CA ALA A 256 20.75 -3.89 16.63
C ALA A 256 21.95 -2.96 16.84
N TYR A 257 22.39 -2.26 15.80
CA TYR A 257 23.46 -1.26 15.88
C TYR A 257 23.07 -0.09 16.81
N LEU A 258 21.86 0.44 16.66
CA LEU A 258 21.35 1.52 17.51
C LEU A 258 21.18 1.07 18.97
N ALA A 259 20.75 -0.17 19.22
CA ALA A 259 20.68 -0.71 20.56
C ALA A 259 22.07 -0.85 21.19
N VAL A 260 23.07 -1.34 20.45
CA VAL A 260 24.46 -1.43 20.91
C VAL A 260 25.08 -0.05 21.17
N GLN A 261 24.79 0.94 20.33
CA GLN A 261 25.22 2.33 20.57
C GLN A 261 24.55 2.90 21.82
N HIS A 262 23.24 2.68 21.98
CA HIS A 262 22.52 3.13 23.18
C HIS A 262 23.07 2.51 24.47
N PHE A 263 23.47 1.24 24.46
CA PHE A 263 24.13 0.61 25.61
C PHE A 263 25.55 1.13 25.86
N LYS A 264 26.31 1.49 24.81
CA LYS A 264 27.63 2.12 24.96
C LYS A 264 27.59 3.57 25.44
N ASP A 265 26.52 4.29 25.12
CA ASP A 265 26.29 5.67 25.57
C ASP A 265 25.64 5.73 26.97
N SER A 266 25.19 4.57 27.51
CA SER A 266 24.56 4.44 28.83
C SER A 266 25.50 3.86 29.91
N ASP A 267 26.75 3.57 29.54
CA ASP A 267 27.88 3.24 30.44
C ASP A 267 28.84 4.46 30.52
#